data_AF-A0AAN8K9V3-F1
#
_entry.id   AF-A0AAN8K9V3-F1
#
_cell.length_a   1.000
_cell.length_b   1.000
_cell.length_c   1.000
_cell.angle_alpha   90.00
_cell.angle_beta   90.00
_cell.angle_gamma   90.00
#
_symmetry.space_group_name_H-M   'P 1'
#
loop_
_entity.id
_entity.type
_entity.pdbx_description
1 polymer ?
#
loop_
_entity_poly.entity_id
_entity_poly.type
_entity_poly.pdbx_seq_one_letter_code
_entity_poly.pdbx_strand_id
1 'polypeptide(L)'
;MDYNNNNEFDRDDLQTLIHDYDSNGDNEVTVAEFEFHFDMAEPTLAIVAKALFAEYDDNEDGFIDTKDLDGVHDRMDHITKDGKIDHDEFVAYYTELLTLLYVLQSQQGQA
;
A
#
# COMPACT_ATOMS: atom_id res chain seq x y z
N MET A 1 5.45 13.07 2.43
CA MET A 1 4.58 12.16 3.18
C MET A 1 5.24 12.08 4.54
N ASP A 2 4.64 12.67 5.56
CA ASP A 2 5.12 12.72 6.95
C ASP A 2 3.85 12.96 7.76
N TYR A 3 3.22 11.86 8.13
CA TYR A 3 1.90 11.83 8.74
C TYR A 3 2.01 12.08 10.25
N ASN A 4 3.11 11.66 10.88
CA ASN A 4 3.37 11.87 12.30
C ASN A 4 4.11 13.20 12.60
N ASN A 5 4.48 13.98 11.57
CA ASN A 5 5.20 15.26 11.61
C ASN A 5 6.62 15.16 12.21
N ASN A 6 7.33 14.04 12.00
CA ASN A 6 8.70 13.83 12.50
C ASN A 6 9.80 14.24 11.48
N ASN A 7 9.43 14.75 10.31
CA ASN A 7 10.27 15.05 9.13
C ASN A 7 10.91 13.83 8.45
N GLU A 8 10.42 12.64 8.76
CA GLU A 8 10.83 11.38 8.16
C GLU A 8 9.56 10.71 7.60
N PHE A 9 9.73 9.78 6.65
CA PHE A 9 8.65 8.89 6.25
C PHE A 9 9.12 7.49 6.61
N ASP A 10 8.55 6.95 7.68
CA ASP A 10 9.00 5.69 8.28
C ASP A 10 7.82 4.74 8.56
N ARG A 11 8.13 3.62 9.22
CA ARG A 11 7.12 2.63 9.63
C ARG A 11 5.96 3.24 10.43
N ASP A 12 6.21 4.23 11.27
CA ASP A 12 5.17 4.85 12.10
C ASP A 12 4.23 5.74 11.26
N ASP A 13 4.73 6.30 10.16
CA ASP A 13 3.89 6.97 9.16
C ASP A 13 3.01 5.98 8.40
N LEU A 14 3.54 4.81 8.05
CA LEU A 14 2.73 3.74 7.46
C LEU A 14 1.63 3.26 8.42
N GLN A 15 1.93 3.17 9.72
CA GLN A 15 0.91 2.87 10.73
C GLN A 15 -0.19 3.94 10.77
N THR A 16 0.17 5.21 10.65
CA THR A 16 -0.80 6.31 10.60
C THR A 16 -1.65 6.24 9.33
N LEU A 17 -1.06 5.85 8.20
CA LEU A 17 -1.78 5.65 6.94
C LEU A 17 -2.81 4.51 7.05
N ILE A 18 -2.47 3.38 7.69
CA ILE A 18 -3.43 2.28 7.91
C ILE A 18 -4.67 2.76 8.69
N HIS A 19 -4.45 3.57 9.73
CA HIS A 19 -5.56 4.14 10.51
C HIS A 19 -6.51 5.03 9.70
N ASP A 20 -6.07 5.65 8.60
CA ASP A 20 -6.96 6.44 7.73
C ASP A 20 -7.94 5.54 6.95
N TYR A 21 -7.57 4.29 6.68
CA TYR A 21 -8.42 3.31 5.98
C TYR A 21 -9.25 2.44 6.94
N ASP A 22 -8.78 2.25 8.18
CA ASP A 22 -9.51 1.52 9.25
C ASP A 22 -10.76 2.32 9.66
N SER A 23 -11.88 1.96 9.05
CA SER A 23 -13.14 2.70 9.21
C SER A 23 -13.89 2.27 10.47
N ASN A 24 -13.62 1.06 10.96
CA ASN A 24 -14.34 0.46 12.08
C ASN A 24 -13.58 0.60 13.41
N GLY A 25 -12.28 0.89 13.37
CA GLY A 25 -11.42 1.19 14.51
C GLY A 25 -10.87 -0.05 15.23
N ASP A 26 -10.79 -1.20 14.55
CA ASP A 26 -10.26 -2.44 15.11
C ASP A 26 -8.74 -2.60 14.92
N ASN A 27 -8.08 -1.62 14.28
CA ASN A 27 -6.66 -1.59 13.89
C ASN A 27 -6.31 -2.61 12.79
N GLU A 28 -7.30 -3.11 12.06
CA GLU A 28 -7.14 -4.03 10.94
C GLU A 28 -7.86 -3.44 9.72
N VAL A 29 -7.16 -3.26 8.60
CA VAL A 29 -7.84 -2.80 7.37
C VAL A 29 -8.24 -4.01 6.55
N THR A 30 -9.54 -4.24 6.45
CA THR A 30 -10.11 -5.28 5.59
C THR A 30 -10.12 -4.86 4.12
N VAL A 31 -10.18 -5.83 3.21
CA VAL A 31 -10.39 -5.57 1.77
C VAL A 31 -11.61 -4.67 1.54
N ALA A 32 -12.69 -4.87 2.32
CA ALA A 32 -13.91 -4.10 2.17
C ALA A 32 -13.73 -2.63 2.57
N GLU A 33 -12.94 -2.35 3.61
CA GLU A 33 -12.61 -0.97 4.02
C GLU A 33 -11.70 -0.30 3.02
N PHE A 34 -10.68 -1.02 2.55
CA PHE A 34 -9.78 -0.54 1.51
C PHE A 34 -10.51 -0.23 0.20
N GLU A 35 -11.34 -1.18 -0.26
CA GLU A 35 -12.19 -1.01 -1.44
C GLU A 35 -13.19 0.12 -1.22
N PHE A 36 -13.81 0.27 -0.05
CA PHE A 36 -14.79 1.33 0.17
C PHE A 36 -14.19 2.74 -0.03
N HIS A 37 -12.98 2.98 0.47
CA HIS A 37 -12.26 4.23 0.22
C HIS A 37 -11.85 4.40 -1.25
N PHE A 38 -11.44 3.32 -1.93
CA PHE A 38 -11.03 3.35 -3.33
C PHE A 38 -12.21 3.44 -4.33
N ASP A 39 -13.27 2.66 -4.16
CA ASP A 39 -14.47 2.62 -5.01
C ASP A 39 -15.29 3.90 -4.91
N MET A 40 -15.31 4.55 -3.74
CA MET A 40 -15.92 5.87 -3.62
C MET A 40 -15.17 6.95 -4.40
N ALA A 41 -13.86 6.76 -4.64
CA ALA A 41 -13.05 7.68 -5.41
C ALA A 41 -13.09 7.37 -6.91
N GLU A 42 -12.80 6.12 -7.33
CA GLU A 42 -12.63 5.75 -8.74
C GLU A 42 -12.94 4.25 -9.00
N PRO A 43 -14.19 3.87 -9.36
CA PRO A 43 -14.59 2.46 -9.53
C PRO A 43 -13.92 1.73 -10.70
N THR A 44 -13.23 2.45 -11.59
CA THR A 44 -12.41 1.85 -12.65
C THR A 44 -11.11 1.25 -12.14
N LEU A 45 -10.71 1.60 -10.91
CA LEU A 45 -9.47 1.17 -10.26
C LEU A 45 -9.68 0.01 -9.29
N ALA A 46 -10.85 -0.62 -9.22
CA ALA A 46 -11.10 -1.73 -8.30
C ALA A 46 -10.07 -2.88 -8.39
N ILE A 47 -9.58 -3.21 -9.60
CA ILE A 47 -8.50 -4.20 -9.77
C ILE A 47 -7.17 -3.69 -9.21
N VAL A 48 -6.88 -2.40 -9.37
CA VAL A 48 -5.68 -1.78 -8.81
C VAL A 48 -5.76 -1.74 -7.29
N ALA A 49 -6.94 -1.45 -6.74
CA ALA A 49 -7.19 -1.47 -5.30
C ALA A 49 -6.95 -2.87 -4.71
N LYS A 50 -7.47 -3.93 -5.34
CA LYS A 50 -7.21 -5.31 -4.91
C LYS A 50 -5.73 -5.68 -4.95
N ALA A 51 -5.03 -5.25 -5.98
CA ALA A 51 -3.62 -5.57 -6.11
C ALA A 51 -2.75 -4.75 -5.14
N LEU A 52 -3.11 -3.50 -4.88
CA LEU A 52 -2.53 -2.71 -3.79
C LEU A 52 -2.78 -3.42 -2.47
N PHE A 53 -4.02 -3.81 -2.17
CA PHE A 53 -4.34 -4.54 -0.93
C PHE A 53 -3.44 -5.77 -0.75
N ALA A 54 -3.33 -6.61 -1.80
CA ALA A 54 -2.48 -7.80 -1.76
C ALA A 54 -0.98 -7.48 -1.63
N GLU A 55 -0.54 -6.32 -2.10
CA GLU A 55 0.85 -5.86 -1.92
C GLU A 55 1.10 -5.40 -0.47
N TYR A 56 0.08 -4.89 0.22
CA TYR A 56 0.18 -4.44 1.62
C TYR A 56 -0.08 -5.55 2.65
N ASP A 57 -0.88 -6.56 2.31
CA ASP A 57 -1.15 -7.77 3.11
C ASP A 57 0.02 -8.77 2.99
N ASP A 58 1.15 -8.43 3.61
CA ASP A 58 2.42 -9.19 3.51
C ASP A 58 2.28 -10.65 3.97
N ASN A 59 1.50 -10.87 5.03
CA ASN A 59 1.34 -12.18 5.64
C ASN A 59 0.19 -13.00 5.01
N GLU A 60 -0.56 -12.41 4.08
CA GLU A 60 -1.71 -12.98 3.36
C GLU A 60 -2.85 -13.47 4.30
N ASP A 61 -3.04 -12.86 5.47
CA ASP A 61 -4.12 -13.18 6.40
C ASP A 61 -5.46 -12.50 6.05
N GLY A 62 -5.44 -11.61 5.05
CA GLY A 62 -6.61 -10.90 4.54
C GLY A 62 -6.88 -9.58 5.25
N PHE A 63 -5.96 -9.13 6.10
CA PHE A 63 -6.03 -7.88 6.84
C PHE A 63 -4.69 -7.14 6.69
N ILE A 64 -4.73 -5.84 6.48
CA ILE A 64 -3.51 -5.03 6.57
C ILE A 64 -3.41 -4.53 8.01
N ASP A 65 -2.45 -5.05 8.75
CA ASP A 65 -2.23 -4.71 10.15
C ASP A 65 -0.75 -4.43 10.47
N THR A 66 -0.45 -4.23 11.76
CA THR A 66 0.92 -3.93 12.21
C THR A 66 1.96 -5.02 11.93
N LYS A 67 1.54 -6.25 11.63
CA LYS A 67 2.41 -7.37 11.28
C LYS A 67 2.92 -7.24 9.84
N ASP A 68 2.15 -6.60 8.96
CA ASP A 68 2.53 -6.42 7.55
C ASP A 68 3.43 -5.22 7.33
N LEU A 69 3.32 -4.22 8.22
CA LEU A 69 4.06 -2.97 8.15
C LEU A 69 5.57 -3.15 7.97
N ASP A 70 6.18 -4.11 8.67
CA ASP A 70 7.62 -4.32 8.57
C ASP A 70 8.01 -4.83 7.18
N GLY A 71 7.23 -5.77 6.60
CA GLY A 71 7.46 -6.29 5.27
C GLY A 71 7.21 -5.26 4.17
N VAL A 72 6.15 -4.46 4.31
CA VAL A 72 5.84 -3.34 3.40
C VAL A 72 6.93 -2.27 3.46
N HIS A 73 7.36 -1.89 4.66
CA HIS A 73 8.41 -0.91 4.86
C HIS A 73 9.72 -1.38 4.20
N ASP A 74 10.13 -2.62 4.44
CA ASP A 74 11.34 -3.20 3.84
C ASP A 74 11.28 -3.28 2.30
N ARG A 75 10.08 -3.43 1.73
CA ARG A 75 9.88 -3.35 0.27
C ARG A 75 9.97 -1.94 -0.27
N MET A 76 9.51 -0.95 0.49
CA MET A 76 9.58 0.45 0.08
C MET A 76 11.00 1.00 0.21
N ASP A 77 11.68 0.75 1.34
CA ASP A 77 13.09 1.07 1.62
C ASP A 77 14.04 0.06 0.93
N HIS A 78 13.88 -0.12 -0.39
CA HIS A 78 14.60 -1.15 -1.14
C HIS A 78 15.86 -0.64 -1.86
N ILE A 79 16.04 0.68 -1.97
CA ILE A 79 17.17 1.28 -2.71
C ILE A 79 18.32 1.56 -1.75
N THR A 80 18.09 2.39 -0.74
CA THR A 80 19.12 2.87 0.17
C THR A 80 19.22 2.01 1.42
N LYS A 81 18.10 1.42 1.88
CA LYS A 81 18.04 0.52 3.05
C LYS A 81 18.50 1.21 4.31
N ASP A 82 18.10 2.48 4.47
CA ASP A 82 18.54 3.33 5.58
C ASP A 82 17.53 3.39 6.75
N GLY A 83 16.42 2.65 6.63
CA GLY A 83 15.33 2.61 7.58
C GLY A 83 14.29 3.71 7.35
N LYS A 84 14.40 4.46 6.25
CA LYS A 84 13.48 5.52 5.85
C LYS A 84 13.08 5.29 4.40
N ILE A 85 11.97 5.89 4.02
CA ILE A 85 11.50 5.85 2.64
C ILE A 85 11.64 7.26 2.08
N ASP A 86 12.64 7.46 1.23
CA ASP A 86 12.84 8.73 0.56
C ASP A 86 11.93 8.91 -0.68
N HIS A 87 12.03 10.06 -1.33
CA HIS A 87 11.22 10.36 -2.51
C HIS A 87 11.52 9.40 -3.68
N ASP A 88 12.79 9.05 -3.89
CA ASP A 88 13.22 8.20 -4.99
C ASP A 88 12.76 6.75 -4.75
N GLU A 89 12.83 6.26 -3.51
CA GLU A 89 12.30 4.96 -3.08
C GLU A 89 10.78 4.87 -3.24
N PHE A 90 10.05 5.89 -2.76
CA PHE A 90 8.60 5.96 -2.93
C PHE A 90 8.22 5.95 -4.42
N VAL A 91 8.86 6.80 -5.23
CA VAL A 91 8.56 6.90 -6.66
C VAL A 91 8.91 5.60 -7.38
N ALA A 92 10.07 5.00 -7.09
CA ALA A 92 10.48 3.73 -7.69
C ALA A 92 9.48 2.62 -7.36
N TYR A 93 9.15 2.44 -6.07
CA TYR A 93 8.22 1.42 -5.61
C TYR A 93 6.86 1.48 -6.31
N TYR A 94 6.20 2.65 -6.28
CA TYR A 94 4.89 2.79 -6.93
C TYR A 94 4.98 2.75 -8.45
N THR A 95 6.08 3.22 -9.06
CA THR A 95 6.26 3.12 -10.52
C THR A 95 6.37 1.66 -10.94
N GLU A 96 7.15 0.85 -10.22
CA GLU A 96 7.33 -0.58 -10.50
C GLU A 96 6.01 -1.33 -10.29
N LEU A 97 5.33 -1.10 -9.17
CA LEU A 97 4.04 -1.70 -8.86
C LEU A 97 3.00 -1.37 -9.92
N LEU A 98 2.78 -0.09 -10.22
CA LEU A 98 1.78 0.34 -11.21
C LEU A 98 2.15 -0.11 -12.63
N THR A 99 3.43 -0.18 -12.98
CA THR A 99 3.88 -0.72 -14.27
C THR A 99 3.57 -2.20 -14.37
N LEU A 100 3.83 -2.98 -13.32
CA LEU A 100 3.50 -4.40 -13.26
C LEU A 100 1.98 -4.62 -13.42
N LEU A 101 1.18 -3.84 -12.69
CA LEU A 101 -0.28 -3.90 -12.79
C LEU A 101 -0.79 -3.52 -14.18
N TYR A 102 -0.24 -2.48 -14.79
CA TYR A 102 -0.58 -2.07 -16.15
C TYR A 102 -0.27 -3.16 -17.16
N VAL A 103 0.92 -3.79 -17.07
CA VAL A 103 1.32 -4.89 -17.94
C VAL A 103 0.41 -6.11 -17.74
N LEU A 104 0.11 -6.49 -16.49
CA LEU A 104 -0.78 -7.61 -16.19
C LEU A 104 -2.20 -7.41 -16.74
N GLN A 105 -2.79 -6.22 -16.55
CA GLN A 105 -4.09 -5.90 -17.13
C GLN A 105 -4.08 -5.93 -18.66
N SER A 106 -3.01 -5.42 -19.29
CA SER A 106 -2.88 -5.42 -20.76
C SER A 106 -2.83 -6.84 -21.36
N GLN A 107 -2.29 -7.81 -20.61
CA GLN A 107 -2.20 -9.21 -21.04
C GLN A 107 -3.53 -9.96 -20.87
N GLN A 108 -4.32 -9.65 -19.83
CA GLN A 108 -5.63 -10.28 -19.63
C GLN A 108 -6.68 -9.88 -20.68
N GLY A 109 -6.52 -8.71 -21.33
CA GLY A 109 -7.38 -8.27 -22.43
C GLY A 109 -7.08 -8.90 -23.80
N GLN A 110 -6.07 -9.79 -23.90
CA GLN A 110 -5.65 -10.43 -25.16
C GLN A 110 -6.01 -11.93 -25.26
N ALA A 111 -6.82 -12.46 -24.33
CA ALA A 111 -7.26 -13.86 -24.31
C ALA A 111 -8.65 -14.07 -24.94
#